data_AF-A0A453AB94-F1
#
_entry.id   AF-A0A453AB94-F1
#
_cell.length_a   1.000
_cell.length_b   1.000
_cell.length_c   1.000
_cell.angle_alpha   90.00
_cell.angle_beta   90.00
_cell.angle_gamma   90.00
#
_symmetry.space_group_name_H-M   'P 1'
#
loop_
_entity.id
_entity.type
_entity.pdbx_description
1 polymer ?
#
loop_
_entity_poly.entity_id
_entity_poly.type
_entity_poly.pdbx_seq_one_letter_code
_entity_poly.pdbx_strand_id
1 'polypeptide(L)'
;LQEDLHYPRSQAQNLIFGCLNKFVEPILNCWPANKLRERALSNLMKHIHYEDETTKYVGICPITKALNMICCWVENPNSDAFKQHLPRFYDYLWLAEDGMKAQVYDGCHSWEIAFIIQAYCSTNLIGKFGPTIKKAHEFMKNSQVLSNHPNYERYYRHRSKGSWTLSSVDNGWSVSDCTAEAVKALLLLSKISPDLVGDPIKQERLYDAIDCILSFMKRSTHLIN
;
A
#
# COMPACT_ATOMS: atom_id res chain seq x y z
N LEU A 1 20.97 -15.20 -17.31
CA LEU A 1 20.76 -13.85 -17.93
C LEU A 1 19.82 -13.89 -19.12
N GLN A 2 20.07 -14.66 -20.19
CA GLN A 2 19.04 -14.85 -21.24
C GLN A 2 17.89 -15.73 -20.76
N GLU A 3 18.18 -16.74 -19.93
CA GLU A 3 17.20 -17.64 -19.33
C GLU A 3 16.25 -16.93 -18.35
N ASP A 4 16.69 -15.83 -17.72
CA ASP A 4 15.90 -15.03 -16.78
C ASP A 4 15.14 -13.88 -17.47
N LEU A 5 15.30 -13.70 -18.79
CA LEU A 5 14.72 -12.59 -19.54
C LEU A 5 13.28 -12.90 -19.95
N HIS A 6 12.35 -12.70 -19.02
CA HIS A 6 10.92 -12.93 -19.27
C HIS A 6 10.30 -11.92 -20.26
N TYR A 7 10.78 -10.68 -20.27
CA TYR A 7 10.25 -9.61 -21.13
C TYR A 7 11.39 -8.97 -21.95
N PRO A 8 11.62 -9.44 -23.19
CA PRO A 8 12.65 -8.86 -24.04
C PRO A 8 12.28 -7.42 -24.43
N ARG A 9 13.29 -6.53 -24.44
CA ARG A 9 13.11 -5.12 -24.77
C ARG A 9 12.67 -4.95 -26.23
N SER A 10 11.62 -4.17 -26.45
CA SER A 10 11.18 -3.82 -27.79
C SER A 10 12.21 -2.94 -28.51
N GLN A 11 12.19 -2.92 -29.84
CA GLN A 11 13.04 -2.03 -30.63
C GLN A 11 12.82 -0.55 -30.27
N ALA A 12 11.56 -0.15 -30.02
CA ALA A 12 11.23 1.19 -29.58
C ALA A 12 11.87 1.52 -28.21
N GLN A 13 11.79 0.60 -27.24
CA GLN A 13 12.42 0.80 -25.93
C GLN A 13 13.95 0.91 -26.05
N ASN A 14 14.57 0.08 -26.89
CA ASN A 14 16.01 0.14 -27.14
C ASN A 14 16.40 1.48 -27.77
N LEU A 15 15.63 1.99 -28.73
CA LEU A 15 15.86 3.31 -29.33
C LEU A 15 15.74 4.43 -28.28
N ILE A 16 14.67 4.43 -27.47
CA ILE A 16 14.46 5.44 -26.43
C ILE A 16 15.62 5.43 -25.43
N PHE A 17 15.98 4.26 -24.90
CA PHE A 17 17.08 4.15 -23.93
C PHE A 17 18.43 4.50 -24.55
N GLY A 18 18.66 4.15 -25.83
CA GLY A 18 19.84 4.58 -26.57
C GLY A 18 19.93 6.11 -26.67
N CYS A 19 18.82 6.77 -27.01
CA CYS A 19 18.76 8.23 -27.10
C CYS A 19 18.96 8.91 -25.73
N LEU A 20 18.30 8.40 -24.68
CA LEU A 20 18.44 8.94 -23.32
C LEU A 20 19.90 8.87 -22.85
N ASN A 21 20.55 7.72 -23.00
CA ASN A 21 21.92 7.55 -22.53
C ASN A 21 22.95 8.31 -23.37
N LYS A 22 22.80 8.30 -24.70
CA LYS A 22 23.81 8.88 -25.59
C LYS A 22 23.75 10.40 -25.71
N PHE A 23 22.54 10.97 -25.61
CA PHE A 23 22.34 12.40 -25.85
C PHE A 23 21.81 13.14 -24.62
N VAL A 24 20.72 12.65 -24.02
CA VAL A 24 20.04 13.39 -22.94
C VAL A 24 20.88 13.44 -21.66
N GLU A 25 21.44 12.31 -21.25
CA GLU A 25 22.23 12.21 -20.01
C GLU A 25 23.47 13.14 -20.02
N PRO A 26 24.32 13.17 -21.07
CA PRO A 26 25.40 14.15 -21.15
C PRO A 26 24.92 15.61 -21.13
N ILE A 27 23.84 15.94 -21.85
CA ILE A 27 23.29 17.30 -21.90
C ILE A 27 22.85 17.74 -20.50
N LEU A 28 22.14 16.89 -19.76
CA LEU A 28 21.66 17.17 -18.40
C LEU A 28 22.79 17.27 -17.36
N ASN A 29 24.04 17.00 -17.73
CA ASN A 29 25.21 17.20 -16.88
C ASN A 29 25.97 18.50 -17.20
N CYS A 30 25.56 19.24 -18.23
CA CYS A 30 26.14 20.52 -18.61
C CYS A 30 25.26 21.71 -18.20
N TRP A 31 25.88 22.86 -17.90
CA TRP A 31 25.14 24.10 -17.67
C TRP A 31 24.61 24.67 -19.00
N PRO A 32 23.37 25.19 -19.06
CA PRO A 32 22.41 25.38 -17.96
C PRO A 32 21.43 24.22 -17.78
N ALA A 33 21.51 23.16 -18.58
CA ALA A 33 20.54 22.06 -18.59
C ALA A 33 20.55 21.24 -17.29
N ASN A 34 21.67 21.20 -16.57
CA ASN A 34 21.76 20.59 -15.24
C ASN A 34 20.77 21.18 -14.21
N LYS A 35 20.33 22.42 -14.37
CA LYS A 35 19.26 23.02 -13.53
C LYS A 35 17.94 22.26 -13.64
N LEU A 36 17.66 21.64 -14.80
CA LEU A 36 16.48 20.79 -14.96
C LEU A 36 16.61 19.52 -14.12
N ARG A 37 17.81 18.93 -14.05
CA ARG A 37 18.10 17.77 -13.19
C ARG A 37 17.94 18.14 -11.71
N GLU A 38 18.48 19.28 -11.27
CA GLU A 38 18.30 19.77 -9.90
C GLU A 38 16.82 19.94 -9.53
N ARG A 39 16.04 20.56 -10.42
CA ARG A 39 14.58 20.72 -10.22
C ARG A 39 13.86 19.37 -10.19
N ALA A 40 14.25 18.43 -11.04
CA ALA A 40 13.68 17.08 -11.07
C ALA A 40 13.99 16.32 -9.77
N LEU A 41 15.24 16.34 -9.30
CA LEU A 41 15.66 15.70 -8.04
C LEU A 41 14.96 16.31 -6.83
N SER A 42 14.84 17.64 -6.77
CA SER A 42 14.07 18.31 -5.71
C SER A 42 12.60 17.91 -5.73
N ASN A 43 12.00 17.73 -6.92
CA ASN A 43 10.64 17.23 -7.03
C ASN A 43 10.53 15.77 -6.59
N LEU A 44 11.47 14.90 -6.98
CA LEU A 44 11.50 13.50 -6.56
C LEU A 44 11.58 13.37 -5.03
N MET A 45 12.45 14.15 -4.37
CA MET A 45 12.51 14.15 -2.90
C MET A 45 11.19 14.56 -2.24
N LYS A 46 10.42 15.48 -2.83
CA LYS A 46 9.08 15.82 -2.32
C LYS A 46 8.11 14.64 -2.41
N HIS A 47 8.18 13.83 -3.48
CA HIS A 47 7.36 12.62 -3.60
C HIS A 47 7.80 11.52 -2.64
N ILE A 48 9.12 11.37 -2.41
CA ILE A 48 9.67 10.42 -1.42
C ILE A 48 9.20 10.79 -0.02
N HIS A 49 9.42 12.03 0.42
CA HIS A 49 8.98 12.48 1.75
C HIS A 49 7.47 12.37 1.91
N TYR A 50 6.70 12.65 0.84
CA TYR A 50 5.25 12.45 0.88
C TYR A 50 4.85 10.99 1.12
N GLU A 51 5.44 10.04 0.40
CA GLU A 51 5.21 8.61 0.64
C GLU A 51 5.61 8.22 2.06
N ASP A 52 6.79 8.65 2.50
CA ASP A 52 7.33 8.31 3.81
C ASP A 52 6.44 8.84 4.94
N GLU A 53 6.04 10.12 4.90
CA GLU A 53 5.18 10.71 5.92
C GLU A 53 3.78 10.09 5.94
N THR A 54 3.18 9.85 4.77
CA THR A 54 1.81 9.31 4.67
C THR A 54 1.71 7.83 5.03
N THR A 55 2.80 7.08 4.87
CA THR A 55 2.88 5.65 5.22
C THR A 55 3.53 5.40 6.59
N LYS A 56 3.79 6.48 7.37
CA LYS A 56 4.56 6.42 8.62
C LYS A 56 5.89 5.66 8.47
N TYR A 57 6.57 5.90 7.35
CA TYR A 57 7.88 5.40 6.96
C TYR A 57 7.93 3.88 6.67
N VAL A 58 6.77 3.26 6.46
CA VAL A 58 6.63 1.87 6.01
C VAL A 58 6.90 1.76 4.51
N GLY A 59 6.40 2.70 3.70
CA GLY A 59 6.44 2.63 2.24
C GLY A 59 5.51 1.55 1.66
N ILE A 60 5.47 1.42 0.33
CA ILE A 60 4.61 0.43 -0.34
C ILE A 60 5.10 -1.00 -0.23
N CYS A 61 6.42 -1.19 -0.33
CA CYS A 61 7.06 -2.49 -0.45
C CYS A 61 8.54 -2.35 -0.02
N PRO A 62 9.26 -3.46 0.26
CA PRO A 62 10.60 -3.39 0.82
C PRO A 62 11.60 -2.70 -0.12
N ILE A 63 11.37 -2.75 -1.44
CA ILE A 63 12.25 -2.13 -2.44
C ILE A 63 12.15 -0.61 -2.35
N THR A 64 10.94 -0.06 -2.47
CA THR A 64 10.73 1.39 -2.37
C THR A 64 11.12 1.89 -0.99
N LYS A 65 10.79 1.15 0.06
CA LYS A 65 11.21 1.42 1.42
C LYS A 65 12.73 1.57 1.54
N ALA A 66 13.51 0.59 1.06
CA ALA A 66 14.96 0.65 1.14
C ALA A 66 15.54 1.82 0.34
N LEU A 67 15.02 2.06 -0.88
CA LEU A 67 15.48 3.16 -1.74
C LEU A 67 15.15 4.54 -1.15
N ASN A 68 13.93 4.76 -0.64
CA ASN A 68 13.54 6.00 0.01
C ASN A 68 14.40 6.26 1.25
N MET A 69 14.63 5.24 2.08
CA MET A 69 15.51 5.35 3.25
C MET A 69 16.94 5.77 2.85
N ILE A 70 17.48 5.20 1.77
CA ILE A 70 18.80 5.61 1.22
C ILE A 70 18.75 7.06 0.74
N CYS A 71 17.68 7.47 0.03
CA CYS A 71 17.52 8.85 -0.42
C CYS A 71 17.47 9.84 0.75
N CYS A 72 16.73 9.56 1.82
CA CYS A 72 16.70 10.39 3.03
C CYS A 72 18.08 10.43 3.72
N TRP A 73 18.82 9.32 3.72
CA TRP A 73 20.18 9.27 4.26
C TRP A 73 21.16 10.13 3.45
N VAL A 74 21.10 10.04 2.11
CA VAL A 74 21.91 10.86 1.20
C VAL A 74 21.57 12.34 1.32
N GLU A 75 20.29 12.68 1.48
CA GLU A 75 19.86 14.07 1.69
C GLU A 75 20.41 14.63 3.01
N ASN A 76 20.21 13.91 4.12
CA ASN A 76 20.81 14.23 5.42
C ASN A 76 20.78 13.01 6.37
N PRO A 77 21.94 12.44 6.74
CA PRO A 77 22.01 11.26 7.59
C PRO A 77 21.57 11.49 9.04
N ASN A 78 21.45 12.75 9.47
CA ASN A 78 20.98 13.13 10.82
C ASN A 78 19.52 13.58 10.83
N SER A 79 18.81 13.50 9.69
CA SER A 79 17.41 13.92 9.57
C SER A 79 16.45 13.05 10.38
N ASP A 80 15.35 13.64 10.84
CA ASP A 80 14.30 12.90 11.53
C ASP A 80 13.58 11.93 10.58
N ALA A 81 13.51 12.25 9.28
CA ALA A 81 13.00 11.34 8.25
C ALA A 81 13.81 10.04 8.21
N PHE A 82 15.14 10.12 8.12
CA PHE A 82 16.00 8.93 8.15
C PHE A 82 15.86 8.15 9.46
N LYS A 83 15.80 8.83 10.61
CA LYS A 83 15.63 8.15 11.91
C LYS A 83 14.31 7.40 12.02
N GLN A 84 13.22 7.93 11.45
CA GLN A 84 11.92 7.26 11.44
C GLN A 84 11.90 6.05 10.51
N HIS A 85 12.74 6.02 9.48
CA HIS A 85 12.89 4.84 8.62
C HIS A 85 13.49 3.63 9.35
N LEU A 86 14.43 3.84 10.27
CA LEU A 86 15.18 2.76 10.93
C LEU A 86 14.30 1.72 11.66
N PRO A 87 13.37 2.09 12.56
CA PRO A 87 12.53 1.10 13.23
C PRO A 87 11.58 0.38 12.27
N ARG A 88 11.14 1.05 11.19
CA ARG A 88 10.24 0.49 10.18
C ARG A 88 10.90 -0.50 9.23
N PHE A 89 12.23 -0.61 9.24
CA PHE A 89 12.91 -1.62 8.44
C PHE A 89 12.56 -3.04 8.91
N TYR A 90 12.35 -3.22 10.22
CA TYR A 90 12.00 -4.52 10.81
C TYR A 90 10.59 -4.99 10.44
N ASP A 91 9.69 -4.09 10.06
CA ASP A 91 8.32 -4.44 9.63
C ASP A 91 8.33 -5.39 8.41
N TYR A 92 9.41 -5.38 7.63
CA TYR A 92 9.60 -6.26 6.48
C TYR A 92 10.38 -7.53 6.79
N LEU A 93 10.95 -7.70 7.98
CA LEU A 93 11.75 -8.88 8.32
C LEU A 93 10.89 -9.93 9.01
N TRP A 94 10.87 -11.14 8.45
CA TRP A 94 10.15 -12.28 8.98
C TRP A 94 11.11 -13.44 9.27
N LEU A 95 10.99 -14.04 10.46
CA LEU A 95 11.76 -15.23 10.82
C LEU A 95 10.96 -16.48 10.49
N ALA A 96 11.35 -17.17 9.42
CA ALA A 96 10.79 -18.46 9.01
C ALA A 96 11.64 -19.64 9.53
N GLU A 97 11.16 -20.86 9.31
CA GLU A 97 11.84 -22.10 9.67
C GLU A 97 13.23 -22.27 9.03
N ASP A 98 13.47 -21.62 7.89
CA ASP A 98 14.72 -21.62 7.15
C ASP A 98 15.52 -20.31 7.31
N GLY A 99 15.12 -19.46 8.27
CA GLY A 99 15.83 -18.25 8.63
C GLY A 99 15.08 -16.96 8.31
N MET A 100 15.80 -15.83 8.42
CA MET A 100 15.21 -14.50 8.26
C MET A 100 15.07 -14.12 6.79
N LYS A 101 13.89 -13.63 6.42
CA LYS A 101 13.51 -13.25 5.05
C LYS A 101 12.91 -11.85 5.03
N ALA A 102 13.03 -11.18 3.88
CA ALA A 102 12.27 -9.97 3.61
C ALA A 102 10.89 -10.33 3.04
N GLN A 103 9.83 -9.83 3.66
CA GLN A 103 8.46 -9.91 3.19
C GLN A 103 8.26 -8.99 1.98
N VAL A 104 7.32 -9.33 1.09
CA VAL A 104 6.99 -8.52 -0.10
C VAL A 104 6.22 -7.23 0.26
N TYR A 105 5.58 -7.21 1.42
CA TYR A 105 4.87 -6.09 2.05
C TYR A 105 5.17 -6.10 3.56
N ASP A 106 4.69 -5.12 4.34
CA ASP A 106 4.73 -5.12 5.82
C ASP A 106 3.77 -6.16 6.46
N GLY A 107 3.54 -7.27 5.75
CA GLY A 107 2.55 -8.31 6.04
C GLY A 107 1.32 -8.24 5.14
N CYS A 108 0.32 -9.06 5.45
CA CYS A 108 -0.97 -9.09 4.74
C CYS A 108 -2.16 -9.23 5.70
N HIS A 109 -2.00 -8.69 6.91
CA HIS A 109 -2.92 -8.87 8.04
C HIS A 109 -4.39 -8.57 7.71
N SER A 110 -4.68 -7.42 7.09
CA SER A 110 -6.06 -7.02 6.76
C SER A 110 -6.68 -7.96 5.72
N TRP A 111 -5.90 -8.40 4.73
CA TRP A 111 -6.32 -9.33 3.70
C TRP A 111 -6.61 -10.73 4.27
N GLU A 112 -5.68 -11.28 5.03
CA GLU A 112 -5.83 -12.62 5.62
C GLU A 112 -6.96 -12.66 6.64
N ILE A 113 -7.07 -11.66 7.53
CA ILE A 113 -8.11 -11.64 8.56
C ILE A 113 -9.50 -11.52 7.94
N ALA A 114 -9.65 -10.73 6.87
CA ALA A 114 -10.91 -10.65 6.13
C ALA A 114 -11.34 -12.04 5.60
N PHE A 115 -10.42 -12.80 5.00
CA PHE A 115 -10.72 -14.15 4.53
C PHE A 115 -10.93 -15.17 5.64
N ILE A 116 -10.14 -15.10 6.72
CA ILE A 116 -10.31 -15.98 7.89
C ILE A 116 -11.71 -15.79 8.48
N ILE A 117 -12.16 -14.54 8.65
CA ILE A 117 -13.53 -14.25 9.11
C ILE A 117 -14.55 -14.89 8.18
N GLN A 118 -14.43 -14.68 6.86
CA GLN A 118 -15.35 -15.25 5.88
C GLN A 118 -15.37 -16.79 5.93
N ALA A 119 -14.21 -17.42 6.07
CA ALA A 119 -14.09 -18.86 6.20
C ALA A 119 -14.84 -19.35 7.45
N TYR A 120 -14.59 -18.75 8.61
CA TYR A 120 -15.31 -19.08 9.84
C TYR A 120 -16.81 -18.83 9.72
N CYS A 121 -17.25 -17.73 9.11
CA CYS A 121 -18.68 -17.44 8.83
C CYS A 121 -19.33 -18.46 7.91
N SER A 122 -18.54 -19.10 7.04
CA SER A 122 -18.99 -20.18 6.17
C SER A 122 -19.01 -21.54 6.89
N THR A 123 -18.47 -21.60 8.11
CA THR A 123 -18.56 -22.77 8.99
C THR A 123 -19.66 -22.59 10.02
N ASN A 124 -20.26 -23.69 10.47
CA ASN A 124 -21.12 -23.69 11.65
C ASN A 124 -20.32 -23.71 12.96
N LEU A 125 -19.08 -23.19 12.96
CA LEU A 125 -18.15 -23.25 14.10
C LEU A 125 -17.95 -21.92 14.82
N ILE A 126 -18.56 -20.81 14.38
CA ILE A 126 -18.37 -19.49 15.02
C ILE A 126 -18.69 -19.53 16.51
N GLY A 127 -19.74 -20.25 16.93
CA GLY A 127 -20.09 -20.41 18.35
C GLY A 127 -18.94 -20.97 19.20
N LYS A 128 -18.04 -21.78 18.61
CA LYS A 128 -16.87 -22.34 19.31
C LYS A 128 -15.69 -21.36 19.37
N PHE A 129 -15.63 -20.40 18.44
CA PHE A 129 -14.50 -19.48 18.28
C PHE A 129 -14.87 -18.00 18.52
N GLY A 130 -16.01 -17.74 19.19
CA GLY A 130 -16.53 -16.39 19.44
C GLY A 130 -15.47 -15.37 19.89
N PRO A 131 -14.67 -15.64 20.95
CA PRO A 131 -13.62 -14.72 21.40
C PRO A 131 -12.56 -14.40 20.34
N THR A 132 -12.18 -15.39 19.51
CA THR A 132 -11.23 -15.20 18.41
C THR A 132 -11.84 -14.34 17.31
N ILE A 133 -13.08 -14.64 16.93
CA ILE A 133 -13.81 -13.87 15.90
C ILE A 133 -14.07 -12.44 16.36
N LYS A 134 -14.39 -12.22 17.63
CA LYS A 134 -14.53 -10.88 18.22
C LYS A 134 -13.24 -10.08 18.10
N LYS A 135 -12.08 -10.68 18.38
CA LYS A 135 -10.78 -10.02 18.18
C LYS A 135 -10.51 -9.70 16.71
N ALA A 136 -10.82 -10.62 15.81
CA ALA A 136 -10.70 -10.39 14.37
C ALA A 136 -11.62 -9.26 13.90
N HIS A 137 -12.85 -9.19 14.41
CA HIS A 137 -13.80 -8.11 14.13
C HIS A 137 -13.25 -6.75 14.60
N GLU A 138 -12.76 -6.67 15.84
CA GLU A 138 -12.12 -5.44 16.36
C GLU A 138 -10.89 -5.05 15.54
N PHE A 139 -10.06 -6.01 15.13
CA PHE A 139 -8.93 -5.74 14.25
C PHE A 139 -9.40 -5.11 12.94
N MET A 140 -10.39 -5.69 12.25
CA MET A 140 -10.92 -5.14 11.00
C MET A 140 -11.47 -3.72 11.20
N LYS A 141 -12.17 -3.46 12.31
CA LYS A 141 -12.64 -2.12 12.66
C LYS A 141 -11.50 -1.15 12.93
N ASN A 142 -10.38 -1.58 13.51
CA ASN A 142 -9.25 -0.70 13.80
C ASN A 142 -8.33 -0.48 12.60
N SER A 143 -8.35 -1.39 11.63
CA SER A 143 -7.51 -1.35 10.43
C SER A 143 -8.08 -0.52 9.27
N GLN A 144 -9.29 0.04 9.41
CA GLN A 144 -9.84 0.91 8.37
C GLN A 144 -9.13 2.27 8.34
N VAL A 145 -8.82 2.74 7.14
CA VAL A 145 -8.30 4.09 6.92
C VAL A 145 -9.42 5.12 7.12
N LEU A 146 -9.29 5.99 8.12
CA LEU A 146 -10.37 6.90 8.54
C LEU A 146 -10.39 8.25 7.81
N SER A 147 -9.32 8.59 7.09
CA SER A 147 -9.20 9.86 6.37
C SER A 147 -8.34 9.69 5.12
N ASN A 148 -8.58 10.53 4.11
CA ASN A 148 -7.66 10.64 2.98
C ASN A 148 -6.33 11.22 3.43
N HIS A 149 -5.25 10.82 2.75
CA HIS A 149 -3.96 11.48 2.93
C HIS A 149 -4.04 12.95 2.49
N PRO A 150 -3.34 13.88 3.15
CA PRO A 150 -3.27 15.27 2.70
C PRO A 150 -2.79 15.34 1.25
N ASN A 151 -3.35 16.25 0.44
CA ASN A 151 -2.91 16.51 -0.94
C ASN A 151 -2.78 15.26 -1.86
N TYR A 152 -3.51 14.18 -1.59
CA TYR A 152 -3.34 12.88 -2.23
C TYR A 152 -3.33 12.92 -3.77
N GLU A 153 -4.19 13.75 -4.38
CA GLU A 153 -4.27 13.91 -5.84
C GLU A 153 -2.98 14.48 -6.45
N ARG A 154 -2.33 15.43 -5.75
CA ARG A 154 -1.07 16.04 -6.21
C ARG A 154 0.07 15.03 -6.29
N TYR A 155 0.01 13.99 -5.47
CA TYR A 155 1.01 12.93 -5.40
C TYR A 155 0.53 11.64 -6.05
N TYR A 156 -0.46 11.73 -6.95
CA TYR A 156 -0.96 10.62 -7.76
C TYR A 156 -1.52 9.44 -6.92
N ARG A 157 -1.96 9.72 -5.70
CA ARG A 157 -2.63 8.75 -4.85
C ARG A 157 -4.12 8.78 -5.14
N HIS A 158 -4.77 7.63 -4.93
CA HIS A 158 -6.23 7.55 -4.93
C HIS A 158 -6.78 7.93 -3.56
N ARG A 159 -8.07 8.26 -3.46
CA ARG A 159 -8.74 8.44 -2.16
C ARG A 159 -8.65 7.15 -1.34
N SER A 160 -8.44 7.28 -0.03
CA SER A 160 -8.23 6.17 0.90
C SER A 160 -9.19 6.15 2.09
N LYS A 161 -9.93 7.24 2.34
CA LYS A 161 -10.96 7.26 3.39
C LYS A 161 -11.96 6.11 3.19
N GLY A 162 -12.16 5.31 4.23
CA GLY A 162 -13.05 4.17 4.26
C GLY A 162 -12.42 2.86 3.81
N SER A 163 -11.20 2.87 3.27
CA SER A 163 -10.56 1.69 2.70
C SER A 163 -9.86 0.80 3.72
N TRP A 164 -9.49 -0.40 3.28
CA TRP A 164 -8.47 -1.23 3.91
C TRP A 164 -7.26 -1.35 2.99
N THR A 165 -6.09 -1.43 3.63
CA THR A 165 -4.83 -1.76 2.97
C THR A 165 -4.67 -3.28 2.89
N LEU A 166 -3.61 -3.76 2.22
CA LEU A 166 -3.25 -5.18 2.28
C LEU A 166 -2.85 -5.61 3.71
N SER A 167 -2.14 -4.73 4.41
CA SER A 167 -1.41 -5.00 5.64
C SER A 167 -2.02 -4.25 6.83
N SER A 168 -1.34 -3.21 7.30
CA SER A 168 -1.70 -2.38 8.43
C SER A 168 -2.29 -1.03 7.99
N VAL A 169 -3.01 -0.36 8.90
CA VAL A 169 -3.53 0.99 8.65
C VAL A 169 -2.41 2.02 8.45
N ASP A 170 -1.20 1.75 8.96
CA ASP A 170 -0.04 2.64 8.84
C ASP A 170 0.45 2.77 7.41
N ASN A 171 0.39 1.69 6.62
CA ASN A 171 0.63 1.75 5.17
C ASN A 171 -0.35 2.72 4.49
N GLY A 172 -1.60 2.78 4.96
CA GLY A 172 -2.60 3.78 4.59
C GLY A 172 -3.03 3.82 3.11
N TRP A 173 -2.53 2.91 2.27
CA TRP A 173 -2.79 2.93 0.83
C TRP A 173 -3.98 2.02 0.49
N SER A 174 -5.01 2.60 -0.13
CA SER A 174 -6.24 1.88 -0.45
C SER A 174 -6.01 0.77 -1.47
N VAL A 175 -6.59 -0.40 -1.21
CA VAL A 175 -6.60 -1.52 -2.15
C VAL A 175 -8.06 -1.97 -2.34
N SER A 176 -8.49 -2.08 -3.61
CA SER A 176 -9.90 -2.27 -3.94
C SER A 176 -10.46 -3.60 -3.47
N ASP A 177 -9.71 -4.68 -3.67
CA ASP A 177 -10.10 -6.02 -3.24
C ASP A 177 -10.07 -6.12 -1.71
N CYS A 178 -9.02 -5.63 -1.05
CA CYS A 178 -8.90 -5.65 0.41
C CYS A 178 -10.06 -4.91 1.08
N THR A 179 -10.46 -3.77 0.50
CA THR A 179 -11.64 -3.02 0.95
C THR A 179 -12.92 -3.82 0.75
N ALA A 180 -13.09 -4.48 -0.41
CA ALA A 180 -14.27 -5.29 -0.69
C ALA A 180 -14.39 -6.52 0.24
N GLU A 181 -13.30 -7.25 0.45
CA GLU A 181 -13.28 -8.42 1.32
C GLU A 181 -13.46 -8.04 2.79
N ALA A 182 -12.90 -6.91 3.23
CA ALA A 182 -13.14 -6.36 4.56
C ALA A 182 -14.61 -5.99 4.77
N VAL A 183 -15.22 -5.27 3.81
CA VAL A 183 -16.65 -4.93 3.86
C VAL A 183 -17.51 -6.20 3.92
N LYS A 184 -17.21 -7.20 3.09
CA LYS A 184 -17.94 -8.47 3.09
C LYS A 184 -17.82 -9.20 4.44
N ALA A 185 -16.62 -9.26 5.01
CA ALA A 185 -16.39 -9.86 6.33
C ALA A 185 -17.20 -9.14 7.42
N LEU A 186 -17.19 -7.80 7.44
CA LEU A 186 -17.95 -6.99 8.40
C LEU A 186 -19.47 -7.17 8.25
N LEU A 187 -19.97 -7.27 7.02
CA LEU A 187 -21.39 -7.52 6.73
C LEU A 187 -21.84 -8.95 7.08
N LEU A 188 -20.94 -9.93 7.08
CA LEU A 188 -21.24 -11.28 7.57
C LEU A 188 -21.33 -11.29 9.10
N LEU A 189 -20.38 -10.63 9.77
CA LEU A 189 -20.36 -10.55 11.22
C LEU A 189 -21.55 -9.76 11.79
N SER A 190 -22.06 -8.76 11.08
CA SER A 190 -23.23 -7.99 11.52
C SER A 190 -24.52 -8.82 11.59
N LYS A 191 -24.55 -10.02 11.00
CA LYS A 191 -25.67 -10.96 11.07
C LYS A 191 -25.58 -11.91 12.27
N ILE A 192 -24.51 -11.83 13.06
CA ILE A 192 -24.23 -12.69 14.20
C ILE A 192 -24.45 -11.88 15.48
N SER A 193 -24.87 -12.54 16.56
CA SER A 193 -25.13 -11.87 17.84
C SER A 193 -23.91 -11.04 18.30
N PRO A 194 -24.09 -9.75 18.65
CA PRO A 194 -23.02 -8.91 19.21
C PRO A 194 -22.40 -9.47 20.49
N ASP A 195 -23.15 -10.25 21.27
CA ASP A 195 -22.62 -10.91 22.48
C ASP A 195 -21.48 -11.88 22.13
N LEU A 196 -21.52 -12.47 20.92
CA LEU A 196 -20.54 -13.44 20.45
C LEU A 196 -19.39 -12.79 19.70
N VAL A 197 -19.66 -11.84 18.80
CA VAL A 197 -18.68 -11.27 17.86
C VAL A 197 -18.39 -9.79 18.06
N GLY A 198 -18.99 -9.15 19.07
CA GLY A 198 -18.88 -7.72 19.32
C GLY A 198 -19.81 -6.87 18.45
N ASP A 199 -19.92 -5.58 18.80
CA ASP A 199 -20.81 -4.66 18.11
C ASP A 199 -20.39 -4.46 16.64
N PRO A 200 -21.37 -4.37 15.72
CA PRO A 200 -21.11 -4.03 14.32
C PRO A 200 -20.34 -2.70 14.17
N ILE A 201 -19.59 -2.60 13.08
CA ILE A 201 -19.01 -1.32 12.67
C ILE A 201 -20.13 -0.29 12.41
N LYS A 202 -19.86 0.98 12.70
CA LYS A 202 -20.78 2.09 12.41
C LYS A 202 -21.14 2.15 10.92
N GLN A 203 -22.40 2.43 10.62
CA GLN A 203 -22.95 2.43 9.27
C GLN A 203 -22.26 3.46 8.35
N GLU A 204 -21.93 4.64 8.89
CA GLU A 204 -21.24 5.69 8.14
C GLU A 204 -19.86 5.23 7.65
N ARG A 205 -19.18 4.39 8.43
CA ARG A 205 -17.88 3.82 8.06
C ARG A 205 -17.99 2.81 6.92
N LEU A 206 -19.11 2.09 6.82
CA LEU A 206 -19.38 1.24 5.66
C LEU A 206 -19.68 2.08 4.42
N TYR A 207 -20.40 3.19 4.55
CA TYR A 207 -20.64 4.11 3.44
C TYR A 207 -19.34 4.70 2.89
N ASP A 208 -18.43 5.15 3.77
CA ASP A 208 -17.10 5.60 3.35
C ASP A 208 -16.35 4.51 2.54
N ALA A 209 -16.46 3.24 2.96
CA ALA A 209 -15.84 2.12 2.26
C ALA A 209 -16.45 1.87 0.88
N ILE A 210 -17.79 1.89 0.79
CA ILE A 210 -18.52 1.74 -0.48
C ILE A 210 -18.19 2.90 -1.44
N ASP A 211 -18.16 4.13 -0.96
CA ASP A 211 -17.75 5.29 -1.76
C ASP A 211 -16.32 5.14 -2.30
N CYS A 212 -15.40 4.59 -1.48
CA CYS A 212 -14.05 4.28 -1.93
C CYS A 212 -14.07 3.21 -3.03
N ILE A 213 -14.79 2.10 -2.86
CA ILE A 213 -14.90 1.05 -3.88
C ILE A 213 -15.45 1.61 -5.20
N LEU A 214 -16.55 2.36 -5.16
CA LEU A 214 -17.18 2.95 -6.35
C LEU A 214 -16.25 3.93 -7.07
N SER A 215 -15.36 4.61 -6.36
CA SER A 215 -14.38 5.51 -6.97
C SER A 215 -13.31 4.82 -7.82
N PHE A 216 -13.13 3.50 -7.69
CA PHE A 216 -12.24 2.72 -8.57
C PHE A 216 -12.89 2.31 -9.89
N MET A 217 -14.19 2.54 -10.08
CA MET A 217 -14.88 2.15 -11.30
C MET A 217 -14.29 2.84 -12.52
N LYS A 218 -13.78 2.03 -13.45
CA LYS A 218 -13.37 2.47 -14.79
C LYS A 218 -14.55 2.33 -15.74
N ARG A 219 -14.65 3.24 -16.72
CA ARG A 219 -15.56 3.02 -17.85
C ARG A 219 -15.09 1.78 -18.61
N SER A 220 -15.98 0.80 -18.78
CA SER A 220 -15.71 -0.34 -19.64
C SER A 220 -15.75 0.13 -21.09
N THR A 221 -14.60 0.14 -21.77
CA THR A 221 -14.49 0.44 -23.21
C THR A 221 -14.92 -0.73 -24.11
N HIS A 222 -15.62 -1.74 -23.58
CA HIS A 222 -16.06 -2.93 -24.31
C HIS A 222 -17.59 -3.10 -24.42
N LEU A 223 -18.37 -2.02 -24.32
CA LEU A 223 -19.82 -2.06 -24.57
C LEU A 223 -20.27 -0.90 -25.48
N ILE A 224 -19.62 -0.77 -26.63
CA ILE A 224 -20.22 -0.09 -27.79
C ILE A 224 -20.06 -1.05 -28.97
N ASN A 225 -21.10 -1.86 -29.16
CA ASN A 225 -21.40 -2.48 -30.46
C ASN A 225 -21.99 -1.43 -31.38
#